data_AF-A0A932YYX7-F1
#
_entry.id   AF-A0A932YYX7-F1
#
_cell.length_a   1.000
_cell.length_b   1.000
_cell.length_c   1.000
_cell.angle_alpha   90.00
_cell.angle_beta   90.00
_cell.angle_gamma   90.00
#
_symmetry.space_group_name_H-M   'P 1'
#
loop_
_entity.id
_entity.type
_entity.pdbx_description
1 polymer ?
#
loop_
_entity_poly.entity_id
_entity_poly.type
_entity_poly.pdbx_seq_one_letter_code
_entity_poly.pdbx_strand_id
1 'polypeptide(L)'
;MRQPKPASAFWTDAPAPTVGRRAVTAPAIPRISPLGIWSAVGTYAAILTIAILVPSSGTTIRSLIAFLSGHGPVFDHGAESFLATIAGIFAILAIKIPANIATGLGAQIVAGESGVHAVQKYFHGALPHGSYLRTFFLVTFLEELFARWFFLGVLTKIPALSGTGAFYALVLIGNGIWAAAHLVNYRDPRDRRLIRVLPQFISGLCYSFLFVRYGLAAAVLAHFASNAVIFATHKRQRFGAVDVCFILLALLSLIIGSALLRHPVSELTIWFTNGEAYAVPGWTLRDYLGLSLMCSGALGFCFDLLCYDRNLPRRSDVRSWALHPIATIVGLGIMLIAVLTLTLAITYALYELLGTVIDDVPIRILVIAIFFASASTKSTSLSGAMRAFWISVPGTYLFVYIANALGFWGALGYLGISSLLALPSLVLMYIDD
;
A
#
# COMPACT_ATOMS: atom_id res chain seq x y z
N MET A 1 -8.26 51.62 -52.13
CA MET A 1 -6.84 51.43 -51.77
C MET A 1 -6.57 52.23 -50.51
N ARG A 2 -6.38 51.55 -49.37
CA ARG A 2 -6.02 52.19 -48.09
C ARG A 2 -4.64 51.66 -47.69
N GLN A 3 -3.71 52.57 -47.42
CA GLN A 3 -2.35 52.26 -46.99
C GLN A 3 -2.33 51.56 -45.62
N PRO A 4 -1.39 50.64 -45.37
CA PRO A 4 -1.20 50.06 -44.05
C PRO A 4 -0.56 51.08 -43.10
N LYS A 5 -1.13 51.19 -41.88
CA LYS A 5 -0.52 51.96 -40.79
C LYS A 5 0.75 51.24 -40.28
N PRO A 6 1.84 51.96 -39.97
CA PRO A 6 3.04 51.38 -39.41
C PRO A 6 2.82 50.96 -37.94
N ALA A 7 3.31 49.78 -37.60
CA ALA A 7 3.42 49.30 -36.24
C ALA A 7 4.64 49.94 -35.58
N SER A 8 4.42 50.93 -34.72
CA SER A 8 5.46 51.41 -33.80
C SER A 8 4.83 51.94 -32.52
N ALA A 9 5.42 51.52 -31.41
CA ALA A 9 5.24 52.02 -30.04
C ALA A 9 4.00 51.53 -29.26
N PHE A 10 4.13 50.35 -28.67
CA PHE A 10 3.45 49.97 -27.42
C PHE A 10 4.46 49.32 -26.47
N TRP A 11 5.48 50.08 -26.09
CA TRP A 11 6.26 49.84 -24.87
C TRP A 11 6.26 51.13 -24.09
N THR A 12 5.10 51.44 -23.51
CA THR A 12 5.00 52.41 -22.42
C THR A 12 5.32 51.68 -21.12
N ASP A 13 6.25 52.26 -20.36
CA ASP A 13 6.72 51.84 -19.05
C ASP A 13 5.57 51.52 -18.10
N ALA A 14 5.20 50.24 -18.02
CA ALA A 14 4.42 49.74 -16.90
C ALA A 14 5.39 49.59 -15.71
N PRO A 15 5.16 50.26 -14.57
CA PRO A 15 5.95 50.01 -13.38
C PRO A 15 5.86 48.52 -13.04
N ALA A 16 7.02 47.88 -12.88
CA ALA A 16 7.10 46.48 -12.50
C ALA A 16 6.19 46.26 -11.28
N PRO A 17 5.30 45.25 -11.29
CA PRO A 17 4.46 44.97 -10.13
C PRO A 17 5.39 44.76 -8.95
N THR A 18 5.27 45.64 -7.95
CA THR A 18 5.85 45.44 -6.63
C THR A 18 5.21 44.18 -6.08
N VAL A 19 5.83 43.03 -6.38
CA VAL A 19 5.54 41.76 -5.73
C VAL A 19 5.94 41.99 -4.28
N GLY A 20 4.97 42.46 -3.50
CA GLY A 20 5.08 42.49 -2.06
C GLY A 20 5.47 41.09 -1.65
N ARG A 21 6.73 40.93 -1.20
CA ARG A 21 7.19 39.76 -0.47
C ARG A 21 6.39 39.73 0.83
N ARG A 22 5.10 39.37 0.77
CA ARG A 22 4.43 38.80 1.92
C ARG A 22 5.28 37.59 2.25
N ALA A 23 5.94 37.65 3.40
CA ALA A 23 6.55 36.48 4.01
C ALA A 23 5.44 35.42 4.02
N VAL A 24 5.53 34.45 3.10
CA VAL A 24 4.72 33.25 3.15
C VAL A 24 5.23 32.57 4.41
N THR A 25 4.58 32.87 5.53
CA THR A 25 4.79 32.16 6.78
C THR A 25 4.65 30.70 6.41
N ALA A 26 5.74 29.94 6.61
CA ALA A 26 5.74 28.53 6.30
C ALA A 26 4.49 27.92 6.96
N PRO A 27 3.64 27.19 6.21
CA PRO A 27 2.42 26.64 6.78
C PRO A 27 2.80 25.87 8.04
N ALA A 28 2.11 26.19 9.15
CA ALA A 28 2.37 25.56 10.43
C ALA A 28 2.36 24.04 10.24
N ILE A 29 3.39 23.36 10.74
CA ILE A 29 3.50 21.90 10.64
C ILE A 29 2.21 21.33 11.27
N PRO A 30 1.39 20.58 10.52
CA PRO A 30 0.18 20.01 11.09
C PRO A 30 0.58 19.09 12.25
N ARG A 31 0.10 19.43 13.45
CA ARG A 31 0.29 18.58 14.63
C ARG A 31 -0.34 17.22 14.36
N ILE A 32 0.35 16.14 14.74
CA ILE A 32 -0.20 14.79 14.66
C ILE A 32 -1.48 14.77 15.50
N SER A 33 -2.60 14.39 14.88
CA SER A 33 -3.88 14.33 15.58
C SER A 33 -3.96 13.11 16.50
N PRO A 34 -4.72 13.17 17.62
CA PRO A 34 -4.95 12.00 18.47
C PRO A 34 -5.48 10.78 17.69
N LEU A 35 -6.35 11.02 16.70
CA LEU A 35 -6.84 9.98 15.80
C LEU A 35 -5.72 9.37 14.95
N GLY A 36 -4.76 10.17 14.49
CA GLY A 36 -3.58 9.68 13.78
C GLY A 36 -2.72 8.76 14.64
N ILE A 37 -2.54 9.09 15.92
CA ILE A 37 -1.82 8.24 16.89
C ILE A 37 -2.59 6.94 17.11
N TRP A 38 -3.90 7.02 17.33
CA TRP A 38 -4.77 5.83 17.48
C TRP A 38 -4.64 4.88 16.29
N SER A 39 -4.71 5.39 15.07
CA SER A 39 -4.55 4.58 13.86
C SER A 39 -3.18 3.90 13.80
N ALA A 40 -2.10 4.63 14.09
CA ALA A 40 -0.75 4.10 14.04
C ALA A 40 -0.53 3.01 15.10
N VAL A 41 -0.90 3.28 16.35
CA VAL A 41 -0.78 2.33 17.47
C VAL A 41 -1.64 1.10 17.21
N GLY A 42 -2.90 1.27 16.80
CA GLY A 42 -3.77 0.13 16.52
C GLY A 42 -3.35 -0.68 15.30
N THR A 43 -2.78 -0.05 14.26
CA THR A 43 -2.17 -0.79 13.13
C THR A 43 -0.98 -1.61 13.59
N TYR A 44 -0.10 -1.03 14.40
CA TYR A 44 1.03 -1.75 14.98
C TYR A 44 0.56 -2.89 15.90
N ALA A 45 -0.46 -2.67 16.73
CA ALA A 45 -1.05 -3.71 17.56
C ALA A 45 -1.60 -4.87 16.72
N ALA A 46 -2.29 -4.59 15.61
CA ALA A 46 -2.75 -5.63 14.69
C ALA A 46 -1.59 -6.44 14.08
N ILE A 47 -0.52 -5.77 13.63
CA ILE A 47 0.71 -6.42 13.15
C ILE A 47 1.31 -7.32 14.22
N LEU A 48 1.42 -6.83 15.46
CA LEU A 48 1.97 -7.56 16.60
C LEU A 48 1.10 -8.76 16.95
N THR A 49 -0.22 -8.62 16.97
CA THR A 49 -1.16 -9.72 17.22
C THR A 49 -1.00 -10.81 16.16
N ILE A 50 -0.96 -10.45 14.88
CA ILE A 50 -0.71 -11.44 13.81
C ILE A 50 0.64 -12.13 14.01
N ALA A 51 1.70 -11.36 14.28
CA ALA A 51 3.03 -11.92 14.53
C ALA A 51 3.04 -12.90 15.71
N ILE A 52 2.31 -12.64 16.79
CA ILE A 52 2.23 -13.54 17.96
C ILE A 52 1.43 -14.80 17.64
N LEU A 53 0.34 -14.67 16.89
CA LEU A 53 -0.57 -15.77 16.58
C LEU A 53 -0.01 -16.74 15.53
N VAL A 54 0.96 -16.32 14.72
CA VAL A 54 1.56 -17.18 13.70
C VAL A 54 2.72 -18.02 14.26
N PRO A 55 2.63 -19.36 14.27
CA PRO A 55 3.65 -20.22 14.89
C PRO A 55 5.07 -20.08 14.30
N SER A 56 5.19 -19.73 13.01
CA SER A 56 6.49 -19.55 12.32
C SER A 56 7.20 -18.23 12.64
N SER A 57 6.61 -17.36 13.45
CA SER A 57 7.28 -16.11 13.85
C SER A 57 8.55 -16.37 14.65
N GLY A 58 8.54 -17.36 15.55
CA GLY A 58 9.73 -17.69 16.36
C GLY A 58 10.92 -18.18 15.52
N THR A 59 10.67 -18.98 14.48
CA THR A 59 11.73 -19.43 13.56
C THR A 59 12.24 -18.28 12.69
N THR A 60 11.36 -17.39 12.24
CA THR A 60 11.74 -16.18 11.50
C THR A 60 12.65 -15.28 12.33
N ILE A 61 12.31 -15.03 13.59
CA ILE A 61 13.11 -14.18 14.50
C ILE A 61 14.49 -14.78 14.76
N ARG A 62 14.57 -16.09 15.04
CA ARG A 62 15.86 -16.77 15.19
C ARG A 62 16.71 -16.67 13.92
N SER A 63 16.08 -16.78 12.75
CA SER A 63 16.77 -16.65 11.47
C SER A 63 17.27 -15.23 11.22
N LEU A 64 16.50 -14.20 11.63
CA LEU A 64 16.96 -12.82 11.60
C LEU A 64 18.20 -12.65 12.51
N ILE A 65 18.17 -13.19 13.73
CA ILE A 65 19.31 -13.10 14.65
C ILE A 65 20.55 -13.77 14.04
N ALA A 66 20.39 -14.97 13.47
CA ALA A 66 21.48 -15.68 12.79
C ALA A 66 22.05 -14.87 11.62
N PHE A 67 21.17 -14.31 10.78
CA PHE A 67 21.53 -13.43 9.66
C PHE A 67 22.32 -12.21 10.14
N LEU A 68 21.84 -11.51 11.17
CA LEU A 68 22.52 -10.32 11.72
C LEU A 68 23.84 -10.68 12.42
N SER A 69 23.99 -11.92 12.87
CA SER A 69 25.20 -12.42 13.54
C SER A 69 26.27 -12.93 12.56
N GLY A 70 26.07 -12.79 11.25
CA GLY A 70 27.07 -13.19 10.25
C GLY A 70 27.03 -14.68 9.89
N HIS A 71 26.10 -15.47 10.43
CA HIS A 71 25.93 -16.86 10.02
C HIS A 71 25.28 -16.85 8.64
N GLY A 72 26.08 -17.17 7.61
CA GLY A 72 25.88 -16.79 6.20
C GLY A 72 24.54 -17.16 5.54
N PRO A 73 24.35 -16.75 4.27
CA PRO A 73 23.07 -16.80 3.57
C PRO A 73 22.73 -18.21 3.05
N VAL A 74 22.78 -19.24 3.90
CA VAL A 74 22.18 -20.54 3.58
C VAL A 74 20.68 -20.42 3.86
N PHE A 75 20.00 -19.65 3.03
CA PHE A 75 18.55 -19.67 2.94
C PHE A 75 18.23 -20.27 1.58
N ASP A 76 17.63 -21.46 1.58
CA ASP A 76 17.10 -22.05 0.35
C ASP A 76 16.02 -21.11 -0.21
N HIS A 77 16.42 -20.24 -1.14
CA HIS A 77 15.50 -19.38 -1.85
C HIS A 77 14.44 -20.26 -2.53
N GLY A 78 13.18 -20.10 -2.14
CA GLY A 78 12.05 -20.79 -2.77
C GLY A 78 11.52 -22.04 -2.05
N ALA A 79 12.04 -22.41 -0.88
CA ALA A 79 11.47 -23.50 -0.09
C ALA A 79 10.25 -23.08 0.76
N GLU A 80 10.04 -21.78 0.96
CA GLU A 80 8.97 -21.28 1.84
C GLU A 80 7.71 -20.92 1.05
N SER A 81 6.55 -21.33 1.59
CA SER A 81 5.26 -21.02 0.99
C SER A 81 4.95 -19.50 1.06
N PHE A 82 4.04 -19.05 0.20
CA PHE A 82 3.58 -17.66 0.22
C PHE A 82 3.02 -17.26 1.60
N LEU A 83 2.27 -18.15 2.27
CA LEU A 83 1.79 -17.90 3.64
C LEU A 83 2.92 -17.72 4.65
N ALA A 84 3.97 -18.55 4.56
CA ALA A 84 5.14 -18.42 5.42
C ALA A 84 5.86 -17.09 5.18
N THR A 85 5.91 -16.62 3.92
CA THR A 85 6.44 -15.30 3.56
C THR A 85 5.64 -14.17 4.22
N ILE A 86 4.30 -14.19 4.10
CA ILE A 86 3.44 -13.18 4.73
C ILE A 86 3.61 -13.17 6.26
N ALA A 87 3.65 -14.35 6.89
CA ALA A 87 3.93 -14.49 8.31
C ALA A 87 5.29 -13.90 8.70
N GLY A 88 6.32 -14.20 7.91
CA GLY A 88 7.67 -13.67 8.10
C GLY A 88 7.71 -12.14 8.03
N ILE A 89 6.97 -11.53 7.09
CA ILE A 89 6.83 -10.07 7.00
C ILE A 89 6.26 -9.51 8.31
N PHE A 90 5.13 -10.02 8.81
CA PHE A 90 4.53 -9.51 10.04
C PHE A 90 5.46 -9.68 11.25
N ALA A 91 6.14 -10.82 11.38
CA ALA A 91 7.12 -11.07 12.44
C ALA A 91 8.27 -10.05 12.43
N ILE A 92 8.80 -9.74 11.25
CA ILE A 92 9.87 -8.75 11.10
C ILE A 92 9.38 -7.33 11.38
N LEU A 93 8.17 -6.98 10.93
CA LEU A 93 7.60 -5.66 11.22
C LEU A 93 7.35 -5.44 12.72
N ALA A 94 6.92 -6.48 13.44
CA ALA A 94 6.71 -6.43 14.88
C ALA A 94 7.99 -6.07 15.67
N ILE A 95 9.17 -6.46 15.18
CA ILE A 95 10.47 -6.09 15.79
C ILE A 95 10.97 -4.75 15.26
N LYS A 96 10.88 -4.57 13.95
CA LYS A 96 11.43 -3.41 13.24
C LYS A 96 10.84 -2.10 13.75
N ILE A 97 9.52 -2.05 13.95
CA ILE A 97 8.84 -0.79 14.32
C ILE A 97 9.33 -0.27 15.69
N PRO A 98 9.35 -1.07 16.77
CA PRO A 98 9.96 -0.66 18.03
C PRO A 98 11.44 -0.28 17.91
N ALA A 99 12.23 -1.03 17.15
CA ALA A 99 13.65 -0.74 16.95
C ALA A 99 13.85 0.62 16.26
N ASN A 100 13.02 0.95 15.27
CA ASN A 100 13.03 2.25 14.61
C ASN A 100 12.63 3.39 15.56
N ILE A 101 11.63 3.19 16.40
CA ILE A 101 11.22 4.19 17.40
C ILE A 101 12.36 4.42 18.39
N ALA A 102 12.94 3.35 18.95
CA ALA A 102 14.04 3.44 19.91
C ALA A 102 15.27 4.15 19.32
N THR A 103 15.68 3.77 18.11
CA THR A 103 16.81 4.42 17.43
C THR A 103 16.49 5.86 17.01
N GLY A 104 15.24 6.17 16.66
CA GLY A 104 14.79 7.52 16.36
C GLY A 104 14.84 8.43 17.59
N LEU A 105 14.36 7.95 18.74
CA LEU A 105 14.46 8.64 20.02
C LEU A 105 15.92 8.82 20.44
N GLY A 106 16.75 7.79 20.32
CA GLY A 106 18.19 7.88 20.59
C GLY A 106 18.88 8.93 19.72
N ALA A 107 18.54 8.97 18.43
CA ALA A 107 19.05 10.00 17.52
C ALA A 107 18.62 11.41 17.91
N GLN A 108 17.38 11.59 18.39
CA GLN A 108 16.89 12.88 18.89
C GLN A 108 17.62 13.31 20.18
N ILE A 109 17.90 12.37 21.09
CA ILE A 109 18.65 12.67 22.33
C ILE A 109 20.08 13.15 21.98
N VAL A 110 20.73 12.51 21.01
CA VAL A 110 22.12 12.82 20.64
C VAL A 110 22.23 14.07 19.75
N ALA A 111 21.33 14.21 18.77
CA ALA A 111 21.42 15.28 17.76
C ALA A 111 20.49 16.47 18.02
N GLY A 112 19.61 16.38 19.02
CA GLY A 112 18.50 17.32 19.24
C GLY A 112 17.32 17.08 18.30
N GLU A 113 16.25 17.84 18.49
CA GLU A 113 15.10 17.85 17.60
C GLU A 113 15.52 18.28 16.18
N SER A 114 14.91 17.70 15.15
CA SER A 114 15.09 18.16 13.76
C SER A 114 14.06 19.23 13.43
N GLY A 115 14.43 20.14 12.52
CA GLY A 115 13.46 20.99 11.85
C GLY A 115 12.51 20.22 10.92
N VAL A 116 11.89 20.94 9.99
CA VAL A 116 10.85 20.40 9.10
C VAL A 116 11.41 19.31 8.16
N HIS A 117 10.78 18.13 8.17
CA HIS A 117 11.05 17.06 7.20
C HIS A 117 10.45 17.37 5.82
N ALA A 118 11.26 17.26 4.76
CA ALA A 118 10.87 17.56 3.38
C ALA A 118 9.82 16.60 2.79
N VAL A 119 9.70 15.39 3.33
CA VAL A 119 8.75 14.35 2.90
C VAL A 119 7.31 14.84 2.96
N GLN A 120 6.97 15.64 3.97
CA GLN A 120 5.63 16.23 4.06
C GLN A 120 5.36 17.15 2.86
N LYS A 121 6.32 17.98 2.46
CA LYS A 121 6.17 18.87 1.29
C LYS A 121 6.07 18.07 -0.02
N TYR A 122 6.80 16.97 -0.15
CA TYR A 122 6.71 16.10 -1.33
C TYR A 122 5.28 15.59 -1.53
N PHE A 123 4.64 15.07 -0.49
CA PHE A 123 3.27 14.57 -0.57
C PHE A 123 2.20 15.68 -0.66
N HIS A 124 2.43 16.83 -0.05
CA HIS A 124 1.48 17.94 -0.10
C HIS A 124 1.58 18.79 -1.39
N GLY A 125 2.75 18.82 -2.04
CA GLY A 125 3.02 19.78 -3.12
C GLY A 125 3.43 19.20 -4.48
N ALA A 126 3.88 17.94 -4.57
CA ALA A 126 4.43 17.40 -5.83
C ALA A 126 3.56 16.34 -6.52
N LEU A 127 2.60 15.73 -5.82
CA LEU A 127 1.79 14.67 -6.40
C LEU A 127 0.47 15.22 -6.98
N PRO A 128 0.11 14.86 -8.23
CA PRO A 128 -1.24 15.05 -8.74
C PRO A 128 -2.23 14.47 -7.72
N HIS A 129 -3.22 15.27 -7.32
CA HIS A 129 -4.22 14.83 -6.35
C HIS A 129 -4.81 13.46 -6.75
N GLY A 130 -4.65 12.46 -5.89
CA GLY A 130 -5.20 11.11 -6.10
C GLY A 130 -4.16 10.02 -6.38
N SER A 131 -2.93 10.33 -6.80
CA SER A 131 -1.95 9.29 -7.19
C SER A 131 -1.04 8.79 -6.05
N TYR A 132 -1.44 9.01 -4.78
CA TYR A 132 -0.60 8.70 -3.61
C TYR A 132 -0.18 7.24 -3.54
N LEU A 133 -1.13 6.30 -3.63
CA LEU A 133 -0.84 4.87 -3.54
C LEU A 133 0.13 4.42 -4.65
N ARG A 134 -0.18 4.73 -5.91
CA ARG A 134 0.65 4.39 -7.07
C ARG A 134 2.06 4.98 -6.95
N THR A 135 2.16 6.28 -6.67
CA THR A 135 3.47 6.94 -6.63
C THR A 135 4.29 6.40 -5.47
N PHE A 136 3.66 6.18 -4.33
CA PHE A 136 4.34 5.65 -3.17
C PHE A 136 4.80 4.21 -3.35
N PHE A 137 3.97 3.37 -3.97
CA PHE A 137 4.36 2.00 -4.32
C PHE A 137 5.55 2.01 -5.28
N LEU A 138 5.52 2.85 -6.33
CA LEU A 138 6.63 2.95 -7.29
C LEU A 138 7.93 3.39 -6.61
N VAL A 139 7.88 4.43 -5.76
CA VAL A 139 9.07 4.88 -5.03
C VAL A 139 9.60 3.77 -4.12
N THR A 140 8.73 3.12 -3.35
CA THR A 140 9.08 1.99 -2.47
C THR A 140 9.73 0.85 -3.27
N PHE A 141 9.13 0.49 -4.41
CA PHE A 141 9.67 -0.55 -5.29
C PHE A 141 11.06 -0.19 -5.83
N LEU A 142 11.25 1.05 -6.31
CA LEU A 142 12.55 1.51 -6.82
C LEU A 142 13.61 1.56 -5.70
N GLU A 143 13.22 1.96 -4.50
CA GLU A 143 14.10 1.93 -3.34
C GLU A 143 14.57 0.51 -3.02
N GLU A 144 13.66 -0.48 -2.99
CA GLU A 144 14.04 -1.88 -2.76
C GLU A 144 14.84 -2.47 -3.93
N LEU A 145 14.51 -2.11 -5.16
CA LEU A 145 15.24 -2.56 -6.35
C LEU A 145 16.69 -2.07 -6.30
N PHE A 146 16.91 -0.82 -5.92
CA PHE A 146 18.26 -0.26 -5.77
C PHE A 146 18.96 -0.78 -4.52
N ALA A 147 18.35 -0.69 -3.34
CA ALA A 147 19.03 -0.98 -2.09
C ALA A 147 19.27 -2.48 -1.86
N ARG A 148 18.39 -3.35 -2.38
CA ARG A 148 18.43 -4.80 -2.10
C ARG A 148 18.72 -5.58 -3.37
N TRP A 149 17.88 -5.48 -4.39
CA TRP A 149 18.06 -6.32 -5.59
C TRP A 149 19.40 -6.04 -6.31
N PHE A 150 19.78 -4.78 -6.48
CA PHE A 150 21.07 -4.45 -7.09
C PHE A 150 22.26 -4.93 -6.23
N PHE A 151 22.33 -4.53 -4.96
CA PHE A 151 23.46 -4.90 -4.10
C PHE A 151 23.54 -6.40 -3.77
N LEU A 152 22.41 -7.03 -3.44
CA LEU A 152 22.36 -8.39 -2.91
C LEU A 152 21.94 -9.44 -3.96
N GLY A 153 21.28 -9.02 -5.04
CA GLY A 153 20.85 -9.90 -6.12
C GLY A 153 21.74 -9.84 -7.37
N VAL A 154 22.29 -8.67 -7.72
CA VAL A 154 23.14 -8.49 -8.90
C VAL A 154 24.62 -8.54 -8.55
N LEU A 155 25.09 -7.68 -7.64
CA LEU A 155 26.53 -7.56 -7.35
C LEU A 155 27.13 -8.84 -6.75
N THR A 156 26.36 -9.57 -5.94
CA THR A 156 26.77 -10.87 -5.35
C THR A 156 27.03 -11.96 -6.39
N LYS A 157 26.52 -11.80 -7.62
CA LYS A 157 26.79 -12.71 -8.75
C LYS A 157 28.12 -12.45 -9.45
N ILE A 158 28.77 -11.31 -9.16
CA ILE A 158 30.09 -10.99 -9.69
C ILE A 158 31.11 -11.82 -8.88
N PRO A 159 31.95 -12.66 -9.51
CA PRO A 159 32.86 -13.55 -8.77
C PRO A 159 33.74 -12.83 -7.73
N ALA A 160 34.23 -11.64 -8.05
CA ALA A 160 35.05 -10.82 -7.15
C ALA A 160 34.29 -10.25 -5.92
N LEU A 161 32.96 -10.23 -5.97
CA LEU A 161 32.08 -9.75 -4.91
C LEU A 161 31.22 -10.89 -4.31
N SER A 162 31.64 -12.14 -4.54
CA SER A 162 30.98 -13.34 -4.04
C SER A 162 31.58 -13.82 -2.71
N GLY A 163 30.86 -14.72 -2.02
CA GLY A 163 31.26 -15.25 -0.72
C GLY A 163 30.74 -14.45 0.47
N THR A 164 30.78 -15.06 1.66
CA THR A 164 30.11 -14.56 2.87
C THR A 164 30.60 -13.17 3.30
N GLY A 165 31.91 -12.92 3.28
CA GLY A 165 32.47 -11.63 3.66
C GLY A 165 32.03 -10.50 2.73
N ALA A 166 32.13 -10.72 1.41
CA ALA A 166 31.69 -9.76 0.40
C ALA A 166 30.18 -9.53 0.46
N PHE A 167 29.39 -10.58 0.70
CA PHE A 167 27.95 -10.49 0.90
C PHE A 167 27.59 -9.54 2.05
N TYR A 168 28.18 -9.70 3.23
CA TYR A 168 27.89 -8.81 4.36
C TYR A 168 28.44 -7.40 4.14
N ALA A 169 29.57 -7.25 3.44
CA ALA A 169 30.04 -5.93 3.02
C ALA A 169 29.00 -5.23 2.13
N LEU A 170 28.41 -5.94 1.15
CA LEU A 170 27.35 -5.43 0.29
C LEU A 170 26.06 -5.11 1.06
N VAL A 171 25.69 -5.92 2.06
CA VAL A 171 24.57 -5.62 2.98
C VAL A 171 24.82 -4.29 3.70
N LEU A 172 26.01 -4.10 4.29
CA LEU A 172 26.32 -2.88 5.03
C LEU A 172 26.42 -1.66 4.13
N ILE A 173 27.09 -1.78 2.97
CA ILE A 173 27.25 -0.68 2.01
C ILE A 173 25.90 -0.28 1.41
N GLY A 174 25.11 -1.24 0.92
CA GLY A 174 23.82 -0.97 0.30
C GLY A 174 22.85 -0.28 1.26
N ASN A 175 22.74 -0.79 2.49
CA ASN A 175 21.89 -0.15 3.51
C ASN A 175 22.46 1.17 4.01
N GLY A 176 23.78 1.32 4.10
CA GLY A 176 24.45 2.56 4.46
C GLY A 176 24.18 3.67 3.45
N ILE A 177 24.32 3.37 2.15
CA ILE A 177 24.02 4.32 1.07
C ILE A 177 22.54 4.69 1.06
N TRP A 178 21.64 3.70 1.18
CA TRP A 178 20.20 3.94 1.22
C TRP A 178 19.79 4.79 2.43
N ALA A 179 20.33 4.50 3.61
CA ALA A 179 20.09 5.32 4.81
C ALA A 179 20.67 6.74 4.65
N ALA A 180 21.89 6.88 4.14
CA ALA A 180 22.51 8.19 3.90
C ALA A 180 21.72 9.04 2.89
N ALA A 181 21.13 8.42 1.86
CA ALA A 181 20.25 9.11 0.91
C ALA A 181 19.06 9.78 1.62
N HIS A 182 18.55 9.20 2.72
CA HIS A 182 17.48 9.81 3.51
C HIS A 182 17.89 11.08 4.26
N LEU A 183 19.18 11.42 4.35
CA LEU A 183 19.61 12.71 4.90
C LEU A 183 19.07 13.89 4.08
N VAL A 184 18.78 13.70 2.79
CA VAL A 184 18.19 14.76 1.95
C VAL A 184 16.77 15.13 2.40
N ASN A 185 16.12 14.28 3.21
CA ASN A 185 14.81 14.56 3.79
C ASN A 185 14.87 15.65 4.87
N TYR A 186 16.05 15.99 5.39
CA TYR A 186 16.24 17.10 6.31
C TYR A 186 16.48 18.39 5.52
N ARG A 187 15.59 19.36 5.72
CA ARG A 187 15.61 20.63 5.00
C ARG A 187 16.84 21.46 5.37
N ASP A 188 17.14 21.58 6.66
CA ASP A 188 18.34 22.27 7.13
C ASP A 188 19.56 21.35 6.96
N PRO A 189 20.61 21.76 6.23
CA PRO A 189 21.86 21.01 6.15
C PRO A 189 22.47 20.67 7.52
N ARG A 190 22.27 21.49 8.55
CA ARG A 190 22.77 21.26 9.92
C ARG A 190 22.14 20.03 10.59
N ASP A 191 20.94 19.66 10.14
CA ASP A 191 20.23 18.48 10.61
C ASP A 191 20.67 17.20 9.90
N ARG A 192 21.48 17.27 8.84
CA ARG A 192 21.92 16.10 8.04
C ARG A 192 23.04 15.32 8.71
N ARG A 193 22.79 14.83 9.93
CA ARG A 193 23.74 14.02 10.70
C ARG A 193 23.45 12.54 10.51
N LEU A 194 24.48 11.72 10.33
CA LEU A 194 24.35 10.27 10.11
C LEU A 194 23.52 9.55 11.17
N ILE A 195 23.63 9.97 12.44
CA ILE A 195 22.84 9.40 13.53
C ILE A 195 21.32 9.53 13.30
N ARG A 196 20.86 10.56 12.58
CA ARG A 196 19.44 10.77 12.28
C ARG A 196 18.87 9.73 11.31
N VAL A 197 19.71 9.06 10.53
CA VAL A 197 19.30 8.00 9.59
C VAL A 197 19.55 6.59 10.11
N LEU A 198 19.88 6.45 11.40
CA LEU A 198 20.02 5.15 12.06
C LEU A 198 18.72 4.31 11.97
N PRO A 199 17.51 4.87 12.15
CA PRO A 199 16.27 4.09 11.99
C PRO A 199 16.12 3.51 10.57
N GLN A 200 16.54 4.26 9.55
CA GLN A 200 16.57 3.79 8.17
C GLN A 200 17.60 2.67 8.03
N PHE A 201 18.82 2.84 8.56
CA PHE A 201 19.82 1.77 8.50
C PHE A 201 19.32 0.45 9.12
N ILE A 202 18.73 0.50 10.32
CA ILE A 202 18.13 -0.68 10.98
C ILE A 202 16.98 -1.26 10.15
N SER A 203 16.10 -0.41 9.62
CA SER A 203 15.05 -0.84 8.70
C SER A 203 15.61 -1.62 7.53
N GLY A 204 16.73 -1.15 6.99
CA GLY A 204 17.34 -1.74 5.83
C GLY A 204 17.96 -3.11 6.09
N LEU A 205 18.51 -3.33 7.28
CA LEU A 205 18.96 -4.67 7.69
C LEU A 205 17.78 -5.66 7.74
N CYS A 206 16.64 -5.25 8.29
CA CYS A 206 15.42 -6.07 8.30
C CYS A 206 14.90 -6.36 6.88
N TYR A 207 14.88 -5.37 5.99
CA TYR A 207 14.47 -5.57 4.59
C TYR A 207 15.46 -6.42 3.80
N SER A 208 16.75 -6.32 4.10
CA SER A 208 17.78 -7.20 3.51
C SER A 208 17.58 -8.64 3.93
N PHE A 209 17.28 -8.90 5.22
CA PHE A 209 16.90 -10.23 5.67
C PHE A 209 15.67 -10.76 4.90
N LEU A 210 14.61 -9.96 4.78
CA LEU A 210 13.41 -10.36 4.05
C LEU A 210 13.69 -10.61 2.56
N PHE A 211 14.52 -9.78 1.93
CA PHE A 211 14.95 -9.97 0.55
C PHE A 211 15.71 -11.29 0.38
N VAL A 212 16.67 -11.54 1.25
CA VAL A 212 17.50 -12.75 1.19
C VAL A 212 16.65 -13.99 1.52
N ARG A 213 15.71 -13.92 2.45
CA ARG A 213 14.92 -15.11 2.81
C ARG A 213 13.74 -15.38 1.86
N TYR A 214 13.03 -14.32 1.48
CA TYR A 214 11.72 -14.42 0.82
C TYR A 214 11.65 -13.69 -0.53
N GLY A 215 12.74 -13.06 -0.96
CA GLY A 215 12.82 -12.36 -2.25
C GLY A 215 12.33 -10.90 -2.23
N LEU A 216 12.40 -10.26 -3.40
CA LEU A 216 12.13 -8.83 -3.57
C LEU A 216 10.69 -8.44 -3.22
N ALA A 217 9.71 -9.25 -3.59
CA ALA A 217 8.30 -8.96 -3.31
C ALA A 217 8.05 -8.83 -1.81
N ALA A 218 8.66 -9.70 -0.99
CA ALA A 218 8.53 -9.65 0.46
C ALA A 218 9.15 -8.38 1.06
N ALA A 219 10.33 -7.97 0.59
CA ALA A 219 10.97 -6.73 1.01
C ALA A 219 10.11 -5.50 0.67
N VAL A 220 9.56 -5.44 -0.55
CA VAL A 220 8.67 -4.35 -1.01
C VAL A 220 7.39 -4.30 -0.18
N LEU A 221 6.73 -5.44 0.03
CA LEU A 221 5.52 -5.50 0.85
C LEU A 221 5.78 -5.09 2.30
N ALA A 222 6.86 -5.57 2.90
CA ALA A 222 7.23 -5.17 4.26
C ALA A 222 7.58 -3.69 4.35
N HIS A 223 8.25 -3.14 3.33
CA HIS A 223 8.54 -1.72 3.28
C HIS A 223 7.25 -0.91 3.22
N PHE A 224 6.34 -1.27 2.32
CA PHE A 224 5.04 -0.63 2.19
C PHE A 224 4.20 -0.73 3.48
N ALA A 225 4.08 -1.92 4.06
CA ALA A 225 3.34 -2.18 5.29
C ALA A 225 3.91 -1.41 6.50
N SER A 226 5.24 -1.31 6.62
CA SER A 226 5.86 -0.49 7.65
C SER A 226 5.54 0.99 7.48
N ASN A 227 5.54 1.48 6.25
CA ASN A 227 5.21 2.88 5.97
C ASN A 227 3.74 3.16 6.23
N ALA A 228 2.88 2.15 6.13
CA ALA A 228 1.47 2.28 6.48
C ALA A 228 1.23 2.69 7.93
N VAL A 229 2.04 2.18 8.87
CA VAL A 229 1.97 2.58 10.28
C VAL A 229 2.32 4.05 10.47
N ILE A 230 3.38 4.53 9.81
CA ILE A 230 3.79 5.94 9.87
C ILE A 230 2.73 6.83 9.23
N PHE A 231 2.23 6.42 8.06
CA PHE A 231 1.27 7.18 7.26
C PHE A 231 -0.16 7.16 7.78
N ALA A 232 -0.47 6.23 8.69
CA ALA A 232 -1.70 6.25 9.47
C ALA A 232 -1.87 7.58 10.24
N THR A 233 -0.77 8.23 10.62
CA THR A 233 -0.79 9.52 11.36
C THR A 233 -1.21 10.71 10.50
N HIS A 234 -1.12 10.60 9.17
CA HIS A 234 -1.41 11.68 8.22
C HIS A 234 -2.91 11.71 7.87
N LYS A 235 -3.71 12.21 8.81
CA LYS A 235 -5.17 12.36 8.70
C LYS A 235 -5.59 13.64 8.00
N ARG A 236 -6.67 13.55 7.22
CA ARG A 236 -7.42 14.71 6.71
C ARG A 236 -8.89 14.69 7.11
N GLN A 237 -9.48 13.52 7.32
CA GLN A 237 -10.89 13.40 7.66
C GLN A 237 -11.11 13.54 9.17
N ARG A 238 -12.31 14.00 9.51
CA ARG A 238 -12.79 14.05 10.90
C ARG A 238 -13.72 12.87 11.10
N PHE A 239 -13.60 12.23 12.25
CA PHE A 239 -14.49 11.14 12.62
C PHE A 239 -15.87 11.68 13.00
N GLY A 240 -16.94 11.13 12.43
CA GLY A 240 -18.32 11.57 12.61
C GLY A 240 -19.34 10.43 12.56
N ALA A 241 -20.63 10.79 12.46
CA ALA A 241 -21.73 9.82 12.47
C ALA A 241 -21.69 8.87 11.27
N VAL A 242 -21.28 9.36 10.09
CA VAL A 242 -21.16 8.55 8.88
C VAL A 242 -20.08 7.47 9.06
N ASP A 243 -18.98 7.75 9.77
CA ASP A 243 -17.98 6.75 10.10
C ASP A 243 -18.55 5.61 10.95
N VAL A 244 -19.41 5.92 11.91
CA VAL A 244 -20.10 4.91 12.72
C VAL A 244 -20.98 4.04 11.83
N CYS A 245 -21.71 4.63 10.87
CA CYS A 245 -22.49 3.86 9.91
C CYS A 245 -21.62 2.92 9.06
N PHE A 246 -20.44 3.36 8.63
CA PHE A 246 -19.48 2.48 7.92
C PHE A 246 -18.98 1.32 8.80
N ILE A 247 -18.66 1.59 10.08
CA ILE A 247 -18.27 0.53 11.03
C ILE A 247 -19.40 -0.51 11.16
N LEU A 248 -20.65 -0.05 11.33
CA LEU A 248 -21.80 -0.94 11.45
C LEU A 248 -22.07 -1.73 10.16
N LEU A 249 -21.92 -1.09 8.99
CA LEU A 249 -22.08 -1.75 7.70
C LEU A 249 -21.00 -2.81 7.45
N ALA A 250 -19.75 -2.52 7.83
CA ALA A 250 -18.65 -3.48 7.74
C ALA A 250 -18.85 -4.67 8.69
N LEU A 251 -19.30 -4.41 9.92
CA LEU A 251 -19.66 -5.45 10.88
C LEU A 251 -20.82 -6.32 10.37
N LEU A 252 -21.87 -5.71 9.81
CA LEU A 252 -22.98 -6.43 9.21
C LEU A 252 -22.52 -7.31 8.04
N SER A 253 -21.66 -6.77 7.18
CA SER A 253 -21.06 -7.53 6.06
C SER A 253 -20.24 -8.72 6.56
N LEU A 254 -19.49 -8.56 7.64
CA LEU A 254 -18.75 -9.63 8.29
C LEU A 254 -19.68 -10.73 8.85
N ILE A 255 -20.76 -10.35 9.53
CA ILE A 255 -21.74 -11.29 10.10
C ILE A 255 -22.46 -12.05 8.98
N ILE A 256 -22.97 -11.35 7.97
CA ILE A 256 -23.67 -11.95 6.83
C ILE A 256 -22.71 -12.86 6.05
N GLY A 257 -21.49 -12.39 5.76
CA GLY A 257 -20.48 -13.17 5.05
C GLY A 257 -20.15 -14.47 5.77
N SER A 258 -19.91 -14.40 7.08
CA SER A 258 -19.69 -15.57 7.94
C SER A 258 -20.87 -16.54 7.93
N ALA A 259 -22.11 -16.03 7.97
CA ALA A 259 -23.32 -16.86 7.95
C ALA A 259 -23.60 -17.51 6.58
N LEU A 260 -23.12 -16.89 5.50
CA LEU A 260 -23.24 -17.44 4.15
C LEU A 260 -22.21 -18.54 3.86
N LEU A 261 -21.06 -18.48 4.52
CA LEU A 261 -19.94 -19.40 4.32
C LEU A 261 -20.24 -20.77 4.95
N ARG A 262 -20.35 -21.81 4.13
CA ARG A 262 -20.62 -23.19 4.60
C ARG A 262 -19.36 -24.00 4.86
N HIS A 263 -18.23 -23.52 4.34
CA HIS A 263 -16.95 -24.20 4.37
C HIS A 263 -15.95 -23.43 5.24
N PRO A 264 -15.02 -24.11 5.93
CA PRO A 264 -13.99 -23.44 6.70
C PRO A 264 -12.99 -22.70 5.78
N VAL A 265 -12.60 -21.50 6.19
CA VAL A 265 -11.62 -20.64 5.47
C VAL A 265 -10.27 -21.33 5.28
N SER A 266 -9.93 -22.32 6.12
CA SER A 266 -8.70 -23.12 5.99
C SER A 266 -8.61 -23.91 4.68
N GLU A 267 -9.72 -24.20 4.01
CA GLU A 267 -9.71 -24.84 2.69
C GLU A 267 -9.08 -23.95 1.60
N LEU A 268 -8.99 -22.63 1.82
CA LEU A 268 -8.34 -21.68 0.91
C LEU A 268 -6.80 -21.80 0.90
N THR A 269 -6.22 -22.69 1.71
CA THR A 269 -4.76 -22.92 1.70
C THR A 269 -4.23 -23.30 0.32
N ILE A 270 -5.06 -23.91 -0.54
CA ILE A 270 -4.72 -24.22 -1.93
C ILE A 270 -4.35 -22.96 -2.75
N TRP A 271 -4.94 -21.79 -2.44
CA TRP A 271 -4.68 -20.52 -3.11
C TRP A 271 -3.33 -19.90 -2.72
N PHE A 272 -2.60 -20.50 -1.81
CA PHE A 272 -1.27 -20.04 -1.40
C PHE A 272 -0.18 -21.05 -1.74
N THR A 273 -0.51 -22.01 -2.60
CA THR A 273 0.43 -22.96 -3.19
C THR A 273 0.76 -22.54 -4.62
N ASN A 274 1.85 -23.04 -5.18
CA ASN A 274 2.28 -22.73 -6.54
C ASN A 274 1.45 -23.42 -7.62
N GLY A 275 0.47 -24.24 -7.24
CA GLY A 275 -0.41 -24.94 -8.17
C GLY A 275 -1.52 -24.03 -8.70
N GLU A 276 -1.97 -24.31 -9.93
CA GLU A 276 -3.11 -23.65 -10.58
C GLU A 276 -4.47 -24.20 -10.06
N ALA A 277 -4.61 -24.27 -8.74
CA ALA A 277 -5.81 -24.75 -8.08
C ALA A 277 -6.65 -23.55 -7.59
N TYR A 278 -7.55 -23.06 -8.44
CA TYR A 278 -8.41 -21.92 -8.11
C TYR A 278 -9.76 -22.35 -7.52
N ALA A 279 -10.42 -23.34 -8.12
CA ALA A 279 -11.69 -23.81 -7.62
C ALA A 279 -11.49 -24.65 -6.36
N VAL A 280 -12.09 -24.21 -5.25
CA VAL A 280 -12.08 -24.98 -4.01
C VAL A 280 -13.17 -26.07 -4.11
N PRO A 281 -12.84 -27.35 -3.90
CA PRO A 281 -13.81 -28.43 -4.05
C PRO A 281 -15.07 -28.22 -3.22
N GLY A 282 -16.25 -28.32 -3.85
CA GLY A 282 -17.55 -28.17 -3.19
C GLY A 282 -18.01 -26.71 -2.99
N TRP A 283 -17.16 -25.72 -3.22
CA TRP A 283 -17.55 -24.31 -3.10
C TRP A 283 -18.43 -23.86 -4.27
N THR A 284 -19.45 -23.08 -3.95
CA THR A 284 -20.38 -22.49 -4.90
C THR A 284 -20.22 -20.97 -4.96
N LEU A 285 -20.90 -20.31 -5.90
CA LEU A 285 -20.97 -18.84 -5.98
C LEU A 285 -21.35 -18.20 -4.63
N ARG A 286 -22.27 -18.83 -3.88
CA ARG A 286 -22.68 -18.38 -2.55
C ARG A 286 -21.50 -18.35 -1.58
N ASP A 287 -20.65 -19.37 -1.60
CA ASP A 287 -19.52 -19.50 -0.67
C ASP A 287 -18.44 -18.45 -1.01
N TYR A 288 -18.19 -18.20 -2.29
CA TYR A 288 -17.28 -17.11 -2.72
C TYR A 288 -17.82 -15.71 -2.39
N LEU A 289 -19.13 -15.49 -2.51
CA LEU A 289 -19.77 -14.25 -2.06
C LEU A 289 -19.68 -14.08 -0.53
N GLY A 290 -19.94 -15.16 0.22
CA GLY A 290 -19.80 -15.20 1.68
C GLY A 290 -18.38 -14.86 2.12
N LEU A 291 -17.38 -15.49 1.50
CA LEU A 291 -15.96 -15.21 1.74
C LEU A 291 -15.62 -13.75 1.47
N SER A 292 -16.06 -13.22 0.34
CA SER A 292 -15.73 -11.85 -0.06
C SER A 292 -16.36 -10.81 0.87
N LEU A 293 -17.62 -11.01 1.26
CA LEU A 293 -18.30 -10.20 2.27
C LEU A 293 -17.62 -10.29 3.63
N MET A 294 -17.24 -11.50 4.05
CA MET A 294 -16.54 -11.74 5.31
C MET A 294 -15.18 -11.02 5.33
N CYS A 295 -14.35 -11.21 4.31
CA CYS A 295 -13.02 -10.59 4.23
C CYS A 295 -13.11 -9.07 4.07
N SER A 296 -13.96 -8.57 3.18
CA SER A 296 -14.16 -7.12 3.01
C SER A 296 -14.76 -6.48 4.26
N GLY A 297 -15.70 -7.16 4.92
CA GLY A 297 -16.30 -6.72 6.18
C GLY A 297 -15.28 -6.69 7.32
N ALA A 298 -14.47 -7.75 7.48
CA ALA A 298 -13.41 -7.81 8.49
C ALA A 298 -12.37 -6.71 8.29
N LEU A 299 -11.84 -6.56 7.07
CA LEU A 299 -10.84 -5.53 6.77
C LEU A 299 -11.45 -4.12 6.90
N GLY A 300 -12.64 -3.90 6.35
CA GLY A 300 -13.38 -2.65 6.49
C GLY A 300 -13.57 -2.27 7.96
N PHE A 301 -14.11 -3.18 8.76
CA PHE A 301 -14.36 -2.98 10.18
C PHE A 301 -13.09 -2.64 10.94
N CYS A 302 -12.00 -3.39 10.73
CA CYS A 302 -10.71 -3.11 11.33
C CYS A 302 -10.21 -1.70 10.98
N PHE A 303 -10.18 -1.34 9.70
CA PHE A 303 -9.62 -0.04 9.28
C PHE A 303 -10.54 1.15 9.56
N ASP A 304 -11.85 0.93 9.66
CA ASP A 304 -12.82 1.93 10.14
C ASP A 304 -12.70 2.16 11.65
N LEU A 305 -12.52 1.11 12.46
CA LEU A 305 -12.21 1.25 13.90
C LEU A 305 -10.86 1.94 14.14
N LEU A 306 -9.89 1.70 13.25
CA LEU A 306 -8.63 2.41 13.24
C LEU A 306 -8.74 3.82 12.65
N CYS A 307 -9.94 4.29 12.28
CA CYS A 307 -10.22 5.63 11.77
C CYS A 307 -9.36 6.03 10.56
N TYR A 308 -8.97 5.08 9.70
CA TYR A 308 -8.26 5.39 8.45
C TYR A 308 -9.11 6.26 7.53
N ASP A 309 -8.51 7.30 6.96
CA ASP A 309 -9.22 8.15 6.00
C ASP A 309 -9.77 7.29 4.85
N ARG A 310 -10.98 7.59 4.40
CA ARG A 310 -11.61 6.99 3.22
C ARG A 310 -11.23 7.74 1.95
N ASN A 311 -11.22 7.01 0.86
CA ASN A 311 -11.03 7.55 -0.48
C ASN A 311 -12.38 8.07 -1.01
N LEU A 312 -12.80 9.23 -0.52
CA LEU A 312 -14.06 9.84 -0.97
C LEU A 312 -13.91 10.42 -2.39
N PRO A 313 -14.90 10.24 -3.27
CA PRO A 313 -14.95 10.92 -4.56
C PRO A 313 -15.02 12.45 -4.38
N ARG A 314 -14.82 13.22 -5.45
CA ARG A 314 -14.95 14.69 -5.37
C ARG A 314 -16.40 15.11 -5.64
N ARG A 315 -16.91 16.10 -4.88
CA ARG A 315 -18.23 16.76 -5.09
C ARG A 315 -18.58 17.11 -6.54
N SER A 316 -17.59 17.46 -7.38
CA SER A 316 -17.79 17.78 -8.80
C SER A 316 -18.27 16.60 -9.63
N ASP A 317 -17.87 15.39 -9.26
CA ASP A 317 -18.06 14.19 -10.06
C ASP A 317 -19.50 13.66 -9.89
N VAL A 318 -20.05 13.83 -8.67
CA VAL A 318 -21.35 13.32 -8.24
C VAL A 318 -22.53 14.17 -8.76
N ARG A 319 -22.37 15.50 -8.85
CA ARG A 319 -23.46 16.44 -9.20
C ARG A 319 -24.00 16.25 -10.62
N SER A 320 -23.22 15.64 -11.52
CA SER A 320 -23.60 15.33 -12.90
C SER A 320 -24.63 14.20 -13.02
N TRP A 321 -24.78 13.35 -11.98
CA TRP A 321 -25.63 12.16 -12.04
C TRP A 321 -27.12 12.46 -11.78
N ALA A 322 -27.43 13.59 -11.15
CA ALA A 322 -28.78 13.95 -10.70
C ALA A 322 -29.71 14.49 -11.81
N LEU A 323 -29.20 14.82 -13.00
CA LEU A 323 -29.96 15.57 -14.01
C LEU A 323 -30.81 14.69 -14.97
N HIS A 324 -30.54 13.38 -15.09
CA HIS A 324 -31.28 12.50 -16.02
C HIS A 324 -31.43 11.06 -15.50
N PRO A 325 -32.30 10.80 -14.49
CA PRO A 325 -32.29 9.54 -13.74
C PRO A 325 -32.43 8.27 -14.60
N ILE A 326 -33.31 8.26 -15.61
CA ILE A 326 -33.53 7.06 -16.45
C ILE A 326 -32.38 6.82 -17.44
N ALA A 327 -31.92 7.86 -18.13
CA ALA A 327 -30.77 7.77 -19.04
C ALA A 327 -29.48 7.46 -18.27
N THR A 328 -29.35 7.99 -17.04
CA THR A 328 -28.29 7.67 -16.10
C THR A 328 -28.37 6.22 -15.65
N ILE A 329 -29.54 5.66 -15.31
CA ILE A 329 -29.67 4.25 -14.90
C ILE A 329 -29.32 3.28 -16.04
N VAL A 330 -29.87 3.50 -17.25
CA VAL A 330 -29.59 2.63 -18.41
C VAL A 330 -28.13 2.79 -18.86
N GLY A 331 -27.63 4.02 -18.93
CA GLY A 331 -26.24 4.32 -19.27
C GLY A 331 -25.26 3.76 -18.24
N LEU A 332 -25.56 3.85 -16.94
CA LEU A 332 -24.77 3.25 -15.88
C LEU A 332 -24.81 1.72 -15.94
N GLY A 333 -25.95 1.11 -16.28
CA GLY A 333 -26.06 -0.34 -16.44
C GLY A 333 -25.17 -0.87 -17.57
N ILE A 334 -25.23 -0.23 -18.75
CA ILE A 334 -24.39 -0.59 -19.89
C ILE A 334 -22.91 -0.32 -19.59
N MET A 335 -22.60 0.84 -19.01
CA MET A 335 -21.24 1.19 -18.62
C MET A 335 -20.69 0.24 -17.57
N LEU A 336 -21.51 -0.17 -16.59
CA LEU A 336 -21.13 -1.12 -15.56
C LEU A 336 -20.79 -2.47 -16.20
N ILE A 337 -21.67 -3.03 -17.04
CA ILE A 337 -21.37 -4.30 -17.72
C ILE A 337 -20.07 -4.19 -18.54
N ALA A 338 -19.92 -3.12 -19.33
CA ALA A 338 -18.72 -2.90 -20.13
C ALA A 338 -17.45 -2.79 -19.27
N VAL A 339 -17.51 -2.06 -18.15
CA VAL A 339 -16.38 -1.91 -17.21
C VAL A 339 -16.07 -3.24 -16.51
N LEU A 340 -17.08 -3.99 -16.08
CA LEU A 340 -16.89 -5.30 -15.45
C LEU A 340 -16.27 -6.30 -16.44
N THR A 341 -16.78 -6.36 -17.67
CA THR A 341 -16.22 -7.21 -18.74
C THR A 341 -14.78 -6.81 -19.08
N LEU A 342 -14.51 -5.52 -19.25
CA LEU A 342 -13.16 -5.03 -19.52
C LEU A 342 -12.20 -5.32 -18.36
N THR A 343 -12.65 -5.17 -17.12
CA THR A 343 -11.85 -5.48 -15.93
C THR A 343 -11.46 -6.96 -15.91
N LEU A 344 -12.40 -7.87 -16.21
CA LEU A 344 -12.12 -9.30 -16.30
C LEU A 344 -11.16 -9.61 -17.45
N ALA A 345 -11.38 -9.05 -18.63
CA ALA A 345 -10.52 -9.25 -19.80
C ALA A 345 -9.07 -8.80 -19.52
N ILE A 346 -8.88 -7.61 -18.93
CA ILE A 346 -7.56 -7.12 -18.54
C ILE A 346 -6.94 -8.01 -17.46
N THR A 347 -7.73 -8.48 -16.49
CA THR A 347 -7.24 -9.38 -15.43
C THR A 347 -6.68 -10.67 -16.01
N TYR A 348 -7.42 -11.34 -16.89
CA TYR A 348 -6.94 -12.57 -17.54
C TYR A 348 -5.73 -12.30 -18.44
N ALA A 349 -5.76 -11.22 -19.23
CA ALA A 349 -4.63 -10.87 -20.10
C ALA A 349 -3.34 -10.59 -19.32
N LEU A 350 -3.44 -9.89 -18.19
CA LEU A 350 -2.29 -9.64 -17.30
C LEU A 350 -1.82 -10.92 -16.63
N TYR A 351 -2.74 -11.80 -16.22
CA TYR A 351 -2.39 -13.09 -15.63
C TYR A 351 -1.56 -13.96 -16.58
N GLU A 352 -2.02 -14.12 -17.83
CA GLU A 352 -1.29 -14.84 -18.88
C GLU A 352 0.06 -14.21 -19.18
N LEU A 353 0.10 -12.88 -19.32
CA LEU A 353 1.35 -12.16 -19.58
C LEU A 353 2.38 -12.36 -18.46
N LEU A 354 1.95 -12.24 -17.20
CA LEU A 354 2.84 -12.45 -16.04
C LEU A 354 3.26 -13.92 -15.91
N GLY A 355 2.46 -14.87 -16.38
CA GLY A 355 2.83 -16.29 -16.49
C GLY A 355 4.09 -16.56 -17.31
N THR A 356 4.46 -15.64 -18.21
CA THR A 356 5.70 -15.77 -19.00
C THR A 356 6.97 -15.42 -18.22
N VAL A 357 6.85 -14.80 -17.05
CA VAL A 357 7.99 -14.25 -16.27
C VAL A 357 7.98 -14.61 -14.79
N ILE A 358 6.83 -14.98 -14.22
CA ILE A 358 6.67 -15.32 -12.80
C ILE A 358 5.93 -16.66 -12.73
N ASP A 359 6.63 -17.73 -12.35
CA ASP A 359 6.01 -19.06 -12.24
C ASP A 359 5.08 -19.17 -11.02
N ASP A 360 5.38 -18.45 -9.94
CA ASP A 360 4.62 -18.46 -8.69
C ASP A 360 3.24 -17.79 -8.85
N VAL A 361 2.17 -18.59 -8.79
CA VAL A 361 0.78 -18.15 -8.97
C VAL A 361 0.36 -17.09 -7.94
N PRO A 362 0.55 -17.30 -6.61
CA PRO A 362 0.30 -16.26 -5.60
C PRO A 362 1.00 -14.93 -5.90
N ILE A 363 2.27 -14.94 -6.31
CA ILE A 363 3.02 -13.72 -6.61
C ILE A 363 2.47 -13.03 -7.87
N ARG A 364 2.11 -13.78 -8.92
CA ARG A 364 1.43 -13.22 -10.10
C ARG A 364 0.16 -12.48 -9.70
N ILE A 365 -0.69 -13.12 -8.91
CA ILE A 365 -1.97 -12.55 -8.49
C ILE A 365 -1.77 -11.35 -7.57
N LEU A 366 -0.76 -11.37 -6.70
CA LEU A 366 -0.36 -10.22 -5.89
C LEU A 366 0.05 -9.03 -6.75
N VAL A 367 0.84 -9.23 -7.81
CA VAL A 367 1.24 -8.16 -8.74
C VAL A 367 0.02 -7.55 -9.43
N ILE A 368 -0.91 -8.38 -9.90
CA ILE A 368 -2.19 -7.93 -10.48
C ILE A 368 -3.00 -7.13 -9.45
N ALA A 369 -3.10 -7.63 -8.21
CA ALA A 369 -3.83 -6.96 -7.14
C ALA A 369 -3.26 -5.58 -6.82
N ILE A 370 -1.93 -5.45 -6.77
CA ILE A 370 -1.25 -4.15 -6.60
C ILE A 370 -1.51 -3.23 -7.78
N PHE A 371 -1.42 -3.73 -9.01
CA PHE A 371 -1.68 -2.96 -10.22
C PHE A 371 -3.10 -2.36 -10.18
N PHE A 372 -4.12 -3.19 -9.98
CA PHE A 372 -5.50 -2.73 -9.93
C PHE A 372 -5.79 -1.85 -8.72
N ALA A 373 -5.31 -2.19 -7.53
CA ALA A 373 -5.49 -1.35 -6.33
C ALA A 373 -4.88 0.05 -6.53
N SER A 374 -3.68 0.13 -7.12
CA SER A 374 -3.00 1.40 -7.38
C SER A 374 -3.60 2.19 -8.54
N ALA A 375 -4.18 1.53 -9.55
CA ALA A 375 -4.82 2.19 -10.69
C ALA A 375 -6.23 2.71 -10.37
N SER A 376 -6.99 1.96 -9.57
CA SER A 376 -8.39 2.27 -9.26
C SER A 376 -8.57 3.23 -8.07
N THR A 377 -7.60 3.28 -7.15
CA THR A 377 -7.74 4.08 -5.94
C THR A 377 -7.21 5.50 -6.12
N LYS A 378 -8.10 6.48 -6.00
CA LYS A 378 -7.72 7.88 -5.80
C LYS A 378 -7.77 8.23 -4.32
N SER A 379 -6.62 8.54 -3.73
CA SER A 379 -6.56 8.91 -2.31
C SER A 379 -6.46 10.41 -2.10
N THR A 380 -7.15 10.92 -1.09
CA THR A 380 -7.09 12.33 -0.69
C THR A 380 -6.02 12.59 0.37
N SER A 381 -5.51 11.53 1.02
CA SER A 381 -4.46 11.58 2.04
C SER A 381 -3.56 10.33 1.98
N LEU A 382 -2.44 10.39 2.70
CA LEU A 382 -1.57 9.22 2.90
C LEU A 382 -2.27 8.14 3.73
N SER A 383 -3.03 8.51 4.77
CA SER A 383 -3.85 7.54 5.51
C SER A 383 -4.83 6.83 4.56
N GLY A 384 -5.50 7.54 3.65
CA GLY A 384 -6.41 6.91 2.69
C GLY A 384 -5.72 6.01 1.67
N ALA A 385 -4.49 6.35 1.26
CA ALA A 385 -3.67 5.48 0.41
C ALA A 385 -3.29 4.18 1.12
N MET A 386 -2.97 4.25 2.42
CA MET A 386 -2.65 3.08 3.22
C MET A 386 -3.88 2.21 3.49
N ARG A 387 -5.05 2.82 3.68
CA ARG A 387 -6.32 2.10 3.74
C ARG A 387 -6.54 1.28 2.48
N ALA A 388 -6.35 1.89 1.32
CA ALA A 388 -6.49 1.21 0.04
C ALA A 388 -5.49 0.07 -0.14
N PHE A 389 -4.25 0.23 0.32
CA PHE A 389 -3.32 -0.89 0.34
C PHE A 389 -3.85 -2.07 1.17
N TRP A 390 -4.26 -1.83 2.41
CA TRP A 390 -4.67 -2.89 3.31
C TRP A 390 -6.04 -3.52 2.98
N ILE A 391 -6.92 -2.80 2.29
CA ILE A 391 -8.25 -3.32 1.93
C ILE A 391 -8.27 -3.77 0.46
N SER A 392 -7.84 -2.90 -0.46
CA SER A 392 -7.99 -3.13 -1.90
C SER A 392 -7.00 -4.17 -2.43
N VAL A 393 -5.77 -4.28 -1.89
CA VAL A 393 -4.85 -5.33 -2.34
C VAL A 393 -5.37 -6.72 -1.95
N PRO A 394 -5.71 -7.03 -0.68
CA PRO A 394 -6.31 -8.32 -0.34
C PRO A 394 -7.64 -8.56 -1.05
N GLY A 395 -8.50 -7.53 -1.15
CA GLY A 395 -9.78 -7.65 -1.85
C GLY A 395 -9.61 -7.99 -3.34
N THR A 396 -8.66 -7.36 -4.02
CA THR A 396 -8.37 -7.67 -5.43
C THR A 396 -7.69 -9.03 -5.57
N TYR A 397 -6.79 -9.40 -4.65
CA TYR A 397 -6.19 -10.74 -4.61
C TYR A 397 -7.26 -11.83 -4.56
N LEU A 398 -8.21 -11.71 -3.63
CA LEU A 398 -9.35 -12.64 -3.52
C LEU A 398 -10.21 -12.63 -4.79
N PHE A 399 -10.49 -11.46 -5.35
CA PHE A 399 -11.27 -11.34 -6.59
C PHE A 399 -10.62 -12.11 -7.74
N VAL A 400 -9.30 -12.02 -7.94
CA VAL A 400 -8.62 -12.72 -9.03
C VAL A 400 -8.73 -14.24 -8.86
N TYR A 401 -8.57 -14.77 -7.64
CA TYR A 401 -8.79 -16.19 -7.37
C TYR A 401 -10.23 -16.61 -7.63
N ILE A 402 -11.21 -15.85 -7.14
CA ILE A 402 -12.64 -16.12 -7.34
C ILE A 402 -13.02 -16.06 -8.82
N ALA A 403 -12.48 -15.10 -9.57
CA ALA A 403 -12.74 -14.96 -11.00
C ALA A 403 -12.19 -16.16 -11.79
N ASN A 404 -10.99 -16.64 -11.46
CA ASN A 404 -10.45 -17.86 -12.06
C ASN A 404 -11.24 -19.11 -11.63
N ALA A 405 -11.66 -19.20 -10.37
CA ALA A 405 -12.44 -20.33 -9.85
C ALA A 405 -13.84 -20.46 -10.49
N LEU A 406 -14.51 -19.33 -10.73
CA LEU A 406 -15.87 -19.29 -11.27
C LEU A 406 -15.92 -19.27 -12.81
N GLY A 407 -14.80 -19.00 -13.47
CA GLY A 407 -14.76 -18.70 -14.90
C GLY A 407 -15.50 -17.41 -15.26
N PHE A 408 -15.48 -17.03 -16.55
CA PHE A 408 -15.94 -15.72 -17.00
C PHE A 408 -17.38 -15.38 -16.58
N TRP A 409 -18.36 -16.26 -16.85
CA TRP A 409 -19.78 -15.99 -16.56
C TRP A 409 -20.08 -15.96 -15.07
N GLY A 410 -19.50 -16.89 -14.30
CA GLY A 410 -19.66 -16.90 -12.85
C GLY A 410 -19.00 -15.69 -12.19
N ALA A 411 -17.83 -15.27 -12.68
CA ALA A 411 -17.14 -14.06 -12.24
C ALA A 411 -17.94 -12.79 -12.54
N LEU A 412 -18.59 -12.70 -13.71
CA LEU A 412 -19.45 -11.58 -14.07
C LEU A 412 -20.68 -11.50 -13.15
N GLY A 413 -21.32 -12.65 -12.87
CA GLY A 413 -22.43 -12.74 -11.91
C GLY A 413 -22.01 -12.34 -10.50
N TYR A 414 -20.85 -12.84 -10.04
CA TYR A 414 -20.23 -12.45 -8.79
C TYR A 414 -20.03 -10.92 -8.72
N LEU A 415 -19.39 -10.32 -9.73
CA LEU A 415 -19.15 -8.87 -9.79
C LEU A 415 -20.43 -8.05 -9.79
N GLY A 416 -21.47 -8.49 -10.51
CA GLY A 416 -22.78 -7.86 -10.49
C GLY A 416 -23.39 -7.83 -9.09
N ILE A 417 -23.38 -8.97 -8.39
CA ILE A 417 -23.89 -9.07 -7.02
C ILE A 417 -23.04 -8.21 -6.06
N SER A 418 -21.71 -8.29 -6.13
CA SER A 418 -20.81 -7.49 -5.30
C SER A 418 -21.02 -5.98 -5.51
N SER A 419 -21.30 -5.55 -6.75
CA SER A 419 -21.59 -4.14 -7.06
C SER A 419 -22.89 -3.68 -6.40
N LEU A 420 -23.93 -4.52 -6.38
CA LEU A 420 -25.18 -4.23 -5.68
C LEU A 420 -24.98 -4.16 -4.17
N LEU A 421 -24.19 -5.08 -3.61
CA LEU A 421 -23.86 -5.10 -2.18
C LEU A 421 -23.03 -3.88 -1.74
N ALA A 422 -22.33 -3.22 -2.66
CA ALA A 422 -21.58 -2.00 -2.40
C ALA A 422 -22.45 -0.72 -2.39
N LEU A 423 -23.71 -0.77 -2.84
CA LEU A 423 -24.59 0.40 -2.93
C LEU A 423 -24.76 1.15 -1.58
N PRO A 424 -24.96 0.48 -0.42
CA PRO A 424 -25.09 1.20 0.85
C PRO A 424 -23.84 2.03 1.18
N SER A 425 -22.65 1.51 0.90
CA SER A 425 -21.40 2.24 1.07
C SER A 425 -21.33 3.48 0.19
N LEU A 426 -21.79 3.38 -1.07
CA LEU A 426 -21.84 4.51 -1.99
C LEU A 426 -22.81 5.60 -1.52
N VAL A 427 -23.96 5.20 -0.96
CA VAL A 427 -24.92 6.14 -0.35
C VAL A 427 -24.30 6.84 0.85
N LEU A 428 -23.59 6.12 1.72
CA LEU A 428 -22.89 6.75 2.85
C LEU A 428 -21.79 7.71 2.39
N MET A 429 -21.03 7.37 1.34
CA MET A 429 -20.04 8.29 0.75
C MET A 429 -20.69 9.56 0.21
N TYR A 430 -21.90 9.46 -0.37
CA TYR A 430 -22.66 10.61 -0.84
C TYR A 430 -23.14 11.52 0.31
N ILE A 431 -23.43 10.95 1.48
CA ILE A 431 -23.91 11.69 2.65
C ILE A 431 -22.75 12.37 3.42
N ASP A 432 -21.56 11.77 3.41
CA ASP A 432 -20.36 12.31 4.09
C ASP A 432 -19.80 13.58 3.42
N ASP A 433 -20.03 13.71 2.11
CA ASP A 433 -19.65 14.86 1.26
C ASP A 433 -20.64 16.01 1.32
#